data_AF-A0A932M2R4-F1
#
_entry.id   AF-A0A932M2R4-F1
#
_cell.length_a   1.000
_cell.length_b   1.000
_cell.length_c   1.000
_cell.angle_alpha   90.00
_cell.angle_beta   90.00
_cell.angle_gamma   90.00
#
_symmetry.space_group_name_H-M   'P 1'
#
loop_
_entity.id
_entity.type
_entity.pdbx_description
1 polymer ?
#
loop_
_entity_poly.entity_id
_entity_poly.type
_entity_poly.pdbx_seq_one_letter_code
_entity_poly.pdbx_strand_id
1 'polypeptide(L)' 'MSKREFTAVYKKRGNRYIAWVEEIPGVNTQGRTLRETKENLEDALRLVLNARRSIADTRKDTLDSTREPLSISLPA' A
#
# COMPACT_ATOMS: atom_id res chain seq x y z
N MET A 1 -13.59 -10.81 3.41
CA MET A 1 -12.70 -9.69 3.03
C MET A 1 -12.17 -9.97 1.63
N SER A 2 -12.15 -9.00 0.72
CA SER A 2 -11.47 -9.19 -0.57
C SER A 2 -9.96 -9.13 -0.34
N LYS A 3 -9.25 -10.20 -0.67
CA LYS A 3 -7.80 -10.26 -0.59
C LYS A 3 -7.23 -9.48 -1.78
N ARG A 4 -6.42 -8.46 -1.52
CA ARG A 4 -5.61 -7.75 -2.52
C ARG A 4 -4.16 -8.03 -2.20
N GLU A 5 -3.39 -8.38 -3.22
CA GLU A 5 -1.96 -8.66 -3.08
C GLU A 5 -1.17 -7.51 -3.71
N PHE A 6 -0.04 -7.18 -3.10
CA PHE A 6 0.86 -6.10 -3.50
C PHE A 6 2.29 -6.60 -3.35
N THR A 7 3.20 -6.05 -4.14
CA THR A 7 4.61 -6.44 -4.15
C THR A 7 5.38 -5.59 -3.15
N ALA A 8 5.68 -6.19 -2.00
CA ALA A 8 6.51 -5.57 -0.99
C ALA A 8 8.00 -5.84 -1.26
N VAL A 9 8.78 -4.77 -1.43
CA VAL A 9 10.23 -4.85 -1.61
C VAL A 9 10.92 -4.51 -0.30
N TYR A 10 11.89 -5.33 0.10
CA TYR A 10 12.72 -5.11 1.28
C TYR A 10 14.18 -5.09 0.89
N LYS A 11 14.89 -4.04 1.28
CA LYS A 11 16.31 -3.89 0.98
C LYS A 11 17.11 -3.57 2.24
N LYS A 12 18.10 -4.40 2.54
CA LYS A 12 19.06 -4.11 3.62
C LYS A 12 20.02 -2.99 3.16
N ARG A 13 20.15 -1.95 3.99
CA ARG A 13 21.05 -0.82 3.79
C ARG A 13 21.82 -0.57 5.09
N GLY A 14 23.08 -1.01 5.12
CA GLY A 14 23.91 -0.99 6.32
C GLY A 14 23.27 -1.80 7.45
N ASN A 15 23.05 -1.16 8.60
CA ASN A 15 22.42 -1.75 9.78
C ASN A 15 20.89 -1.59 9.83
N ARG A 16 20.26 -1.16 8.74
CA ARG A 16 18.80 -0.95 8.64
C ARG A 16 18.23 -1.66 7.41
N TYR A 17 16.92 -1.72 7.37
CA TYR A 17 16.13 -2.11 6.21
C TYR A 17 15.30 -0.91 5.75
N ILE A 18 15.16 -0.79 4.44
CA ILE A 18 14.18 0.08 3.79
C ILE A 18 13.19 -0.82 3.05
N ALA A 19 11.94 -0.37 2.95
CA ALA A 19 10.93 -1.11 2.22
C ALA A 19 9.91 -0.19 1.55
N TRP A 20 9.28 -0.69 0.49
CA TRP A 20 8.22 -0.01 -0.23
C TRP A 20 7.27 -1.00 -0.92
N VAL A 21 6.11 -0.53 -1.36
CA VAL A 21 5.19 -1.27 -2.23
C VAL A 21 5.38 -0.80 -3.67
N GLU A 22 5.68 -1.70 -4.60
CA GLU A 22 5.99 -1.34 -6.00
C GLU A 22 4.83 -0.62 -6.69
N GLU A 23 3.61 -1.08 -6.44
CA GLU A 23 2.41 -0.59 -7.12
C GLU A 23 1.88 0.72 -6.53
N ILE A 24 2.30 1.11 -5.33
CA ILE A 24 1.76 2.29 -4.63
C ILE A 24 2.88 3.27 -4.26
N PRO A 25 3.07 4.33 -5.06
CA PRO A 25 3.96 5.43 -4.71
C PRO A 25 3.62 6.04 -3.35
N GLY A 26 4.66 6.29 -2.55
CA GLY A 26 4.56 6.88 -1.22
C GLY A 26 4.23 5.88 -0.10
N VAL A 27 4.08 4.59 -0.40
CA VAL A 27 4.06 3.54 0.62
C VAL A 27 5.48 3.04 0.81
N ASN A 28 6.18 3.63 1.77
CA ASN A 28 7.56 3.30 2.11
C ASN A 28 7.81 3.40 3.61
N THR A 29 8.75 2.59 4.09
CA THR A 29 9.14 2.57 5.50
C THR A 29 10.59 2.15 5.67
N GLN A 30 11.07 2.17 6.92
CA GLN A 30 12.36 1.66 7.32
C GLN A 30 12.27 1.03 8.72
N GLY A 31 13.21 0.14 9.03
CA GLY A 31 13.31 -0.49 10.34
C GLY A 31 14.74 -0.97 10.62
N ARG A 32 15.04 -1.30 11.87
CA ARG A 32 16.32 -1.90 12.27
C ARG A 32 16.34 -3.38 11.93
N THR A 33 15.19 -4.04 11.98
CA THR A 33 15.02 -5.46 11.65
C THR A 33 14.08 -5.67 10.47
N LEU A 34 14.20 -6.82 9.81
CA LEU A 34 13.28 -7.19 8.72
C LEU A 34 11.83 -7.32 9.23
N ARG A 35 11.64 -7.88 10.43
CA ARG A 35 10.31 -8.04 11.04
C ARG A 35 9.63 -6.69 11.27
N GLU A 36 10.31 -5.79 11.97
CA GLU A 36 9.83 -4.41 12.20
C GLU A 36 9.51 -3.71 10.88
N THR A 37 10.34 -3.88 9.85
CA THR A 37 10.11 -3.26 8.55
C THR A 37 8.88 -3.82 7.84
N LYS A 38 8.59 -5.12 7.99
CA LYS A 38 7.36 -5.76 7.47
C LYS A 38 6.12 -5.20 8.16
N GLU A 39 6.14 -5.15 9.49
CA GLU A 39 5.04 -4.60 10.30
C GLU A 39 4.78 -3.14 9.93
N ASN A 40 5.83 -2.32 9.88
CA ASN A 40 5.71 -0.92 9.50
C ASN A 40 5.20 -0.73 8.06
N LEU A 41 5.55 -1.61 7.12
CA LEU A 41 5.13 -1.48 5.73
C LEU A 41 3.65 -1.82 5.58
N GLU A 42 3.18 -2.82 6.31
CA GLU A 42 1.77 -3.18 6.34
C GLU A 42 0.91 -2.03 6.90
N ASP A 43 1.36 -1.40 7.99
CA ASP A 43 0.67 -0.26 8.57
C ASP A 43 0.69 0.96 7.65
N ALA A 44 1.82 1.24 6.99
CA ALA A 44 1.92 2.31 6.00
C ALA A 44 0.96 2.08 4.82
N LEU A 45 0.87 0.85 4.31
CA LEU A 45 -0.04 0.49 3.22
C LEU A 45 -1.51 0.68 3.65
N ARG A 46 -1.88 0.18 4.84
CA ARG A 46 -3.24 0.35 5.39
C ARG A 46 -3.60 1.84 5.52
N LEU A 47 -2.69 2.63 6.08
CA LEU A 47 -2.90 4.06 6.29
C LEU A 47 -3.14 4.80 4.96
N VAL A 48 -2.27 4.56 3.97
CA VAL A 48 -2.39 5.21 2.66
C VAL A 48 -3.68 4.80 1.94
N LEU A 49 -4.03 3.51 1.96
CA LEU A 49 -5.27 3.03 1.33
C LEU A 49 -6.52 3.63 1.99
N ASN A 50 -6.54 3.70 3.32
CA ASN A 50 -7.65 4.31 4.07
C ASN A 50 -7.75 5.81 3.79
N ALA A 51 -6.65 6.54 3.84
CA ALA A 51 -6.63 7.97 3.56
C ALA A 51 -7.13 8.27 2.13
N ARG A 52 -6.69 7.50 1.13
CA ARG A 52 -7.14 7.65 -0.26
C ARG A 52 -8.64 7.39 -0.42
N ARG A 53 -9.19 6.39 0.29
CA ARG A 53 -10.64 6.12 0.30
C ARG A 53 -11.41 7.27 0.92
N SER A 54 -11.01 7.76 2.09
CA SER A 54 -11.64 8.90 2.74
C SER A 54 -11.61 10.17 1.89
N ILE A 55 -10.51 10.43 1.18
CA ILE A 55 -10.41 11.54 0.22
C ILE A 55 -11.35 11.33 -0.97
N ALA A 56 -11.47 10.10 -1.48
CA ALA A 56 -12.38 9.81 -2.59
C ALA A 56 -13.85 10.00 -2.18
N ASP A 57 -14.22 9.59 -0.96
CA ASP A 57 -15.60 9.66 -0.46
C ASP A 57 -16.04 11.10 -0.13
N THR A 58 -15.09 12.01 0.09
CA THR A 58 -15.38 13.44 0.35
C THR A 58 -15.45 14.30 -0.92
N ARG A 59 -15.12 13.75 -2.10
CA ARG A 59 -15.18 14.48 -3.37
C ARG A 59 -16.61 14.49 -3.92
N LYS A 60 -17.17 15.69 -4.14
CA LYS A 60 -18.50 15.89 -4.73
C LYS A 60 -18.66 15.23 -6.10
N ASP A 61 -17.58 15.13 -6.87
CA ASP A 61 -17.59 14.53 -8.22
C ASP A 61 -17.81 13.00 -8.22
N THR A 62 -17.93 12.37 -7.04
CA THR A 62 -18.23 10.93 -6.91
C THR A 62 -19.72 10.63 -6.71
N LEU A 63 -20.58 11.64 -6.63
CA LEU A 63 -22.02 11.51 -6.34
C LEU A 63 -22.76 10.58 -7.32
N ASP A 64 -22.34 10.53 -8.59
CA ASP A 64 -22.94 9.68 -9.64
C ASP A 64 -22.01 8.52 -10.06
N SER A 65 -21.06 8.11 -9.20
CA SER A 65 -20.11 7.05 -9.53
C SER A 65 -20.57 5.64 -9.10
N THR A 66 -20.41 4.66 -9.98
CA THR A 66 -20.54 3.24 -9.62
C THR A 66 -19.18 2.69 -9.17
N ARG A 67 -19.16 1.90 -8.09
CA ARG A 67 -17.94 1.31 -7.53
C ARG A 67 -18.05 -0.20 -7.53
N GLU A 68 -17.12 -0.86 -8.20
CA GLU A 68 -17.03 -2.32 -8.23
C GLU A 68 -15.58 -2.78 -8.04
N PRO A 69 -15.34 -4.02 -7.55
CA PRO A 69 -14.00 -4.60 -7.55
C PRO A 69 -13.49 -4.80 -8.98
N LEU A 70 -12.27 -4.33 -9.26
CA LEU A 70 -11.56 -4.62 -10.50
C LEU A 70 -10.38 -5.55 -10.22
N SER A 71 -10.32 -6.67 -10.93
CA SER A 71 -9.24 -7.66 -10.88
C SER A 71 -8.60 -7.79 -12.25
N ILE A 72 -7.27 -7.80 -12.29
CA ILE A 72 -6.50 -7.95 -13.53
C ILE A 72 -5.42 -9.03 -13.34
N SER A 73 -5.04 -9.69 -14.42
CA SER A 73 -3.87 -10.57 -14.47
C SER A 73 -2.73 -9.83 -15.16
N LEU A 74 -1.60 -9.71 -14.47
CA LEU A 74 -0.39 -9.10 -15.03
C LEU A 74 0.58 -10.22 -15.46
N PRO A 75 1.33 -10.03 -16.57
CA PRO A 75 2.45 -10.90 -16.88
C PRO A 75 3.53 -10.77 -15.80
N ALA A 76 4.21 -11.89 -15.53
CA ALA A 76 5.32 -11.99 -14.58
C ALA A 76 6.59 -11.29 -15.08
#